data_AF-A0A9E0SHF8-F1
#
_entry.id   AF-A0A9E0SHF8-F1
#
_cell.length_a   1.000
_cell.length_b   1.000
_cell.length_c   1.000
_cell.angle_alpha   90.00
_cell.angle_beta   90.00
_cell.angle_gamma   90.00
#
_symmetry.space_group_name_H-M   'P 1'
#
loop_
_entity.id
_entity.type
_entity.pdbx_description
1 polymer ?
#
loop_
_entity_poly.entity_id
_entity_poly.type
_entity_poly.pdbx_seq_one_letter_code
_entity_poly.pdbx_strand_id
1 'polypeptide(L)'
;MLQNLTIKSRLIFVLALLSAFMVIIGAGGLISLNATNASLKTVYDDRLVPMGQLNRVIRLVNRNQLIVAKALTGDPAQIEREMDAVQKNQEDANKEWAAYQATEL
;
A
#
# COMPACT_ATOMS: atom_id res chain seq x y z
N MET A 1 51.30 -13.54 4.72
CA MET A 1 51.07 -14.81 3.98
C MET A 1 51.26 -14.71 2.47
N LEU A 2 51.16 -13.53 1.82
CA LEU A 2 51.38 -13.38 0.36
C LEU A 2 52.81 -12.90 -0.03
N GLN A 3 53.82 -13.16 0.81
CA GLN A 3 55.17 -12.62 0.63
C GLN A 3 56.02 -13.40 -0.37
N ASN A 4 55.62 -14.63 -0.71
CA ASN A 4 56.33 -15.52 -1.64
C ASN A 4 55.77 -15.48 -3.08
N LEU A 5 54.89 -14.52 -3.37
CA LEU A 5 54.25 -14.38 -4.69
C LEU A 5 54.89 -13.23 -5.47
N THR A 6 55.03 -13.40 -6.79
CA THR A 6 55.48 -12.33 -7.67
C THR A 6 54.49 -11.15 -7.63
N ILE A 7 55.00 -9.93 -7.86
CA ILE A 7 54.19 -8.70 -7.83
C ILE A 7 52.95 -8.81 -8.73
N LYS A 8 53.09 -9.45 -9.90
CA LYS A 8 51.99 -9.74 -10.84
C LYS A 8 50.90 -10.61 -10.21
N SER A 9 51.27 -11.70 -9.54
CA SER A 9 50.31 -12.60 -8.90
C SER A 9 49.57 -11.91 -7.74
N ARG A 10 50.28 -11.08 -6.97
CA ARG A 10 49.68 -10.30 -5.89
C ARG A 10 48.65 -9.29 -6.42
N LEU A 11 48.97 -8.60 -7.51
CA LEU A 11 48.07 -7.63 -8.13
C LEU A 11 46.79 -8.30 -8.67
N ILE A 12 46.93 -9.42 -9.39
CA ILE A 12 45.79 -10.18 -9.93
C ILE A 12 44.90 -10.70 -8.79
N PHE A 13 45.49 -11.23 -7.72
CA PHE A 13 44.74 -11.74 -6.57
C PHE A 13 43.90 -10.65 -5.92
N VAL A 14 44.48 -9.47 -5.65
CA VAL A 14 43.76 -8.35 -5.04
C VAL A 14 42.63 -7.87 -5.96
N LEU A 15 42.89 -7.73 -7.27
CA LEU A 15 41.86 -7.35 -8.24
C LEU A 15 40.70 -8.35 -8.28
N ALA A 16 41.00 -9.65 -8.38
CA ALA A 16 39.98 -10.70 -8.40
C ALA A 16 39.17 -10.72 -7.09
N LEU A 17 39.82 -10.53 -5.94
CA LEU A 17 39.15 -10.47 -4.64
C LEU A 17 38.22 -9.25 -4.55
N LEU A 18 38.67 -8.08 -5.00
CA LEU A 18 37.85 -6.86 -5.03
C LEU A 18 36.65 -7.01 -5.96
N SER A 19 36.85 -7.59 -7.16
CA SER A 19 35.75 -7.89 -8.08
C SER A 19 34.76 -8.87 -7.46
N ALA A 20 35.23 -9.91 -6.77
CA ALA A 20 34.35 -10.85 -6.08
C ALA A 20 33.51 -10.17 -4.99
N PHE A 21 34.12 -9.29 -4.18
CA PHE A 21 33.37 -8.53 -3.16
C PHE A 21 32.34 -7.59 -3.78
N MET A 22 32.65 -6.92 -4.88
CA MET A 22 31.67 -6.10 -5.59
C MET A 22 30.47 -6.91 -6.05
N VAL A 23 30.69 -8.10 -6.60
CA VAL A 23 29.59 -8.99 -7.03
C VAL A 23 28.76 -9.44 -5.83
N ILE A 24 29.39 -9.85 -4.73
CA ILE A 24 28.68 -10.30 -3.52
C ILE A 24 27.82 -9.17 -2.95
N ILE A 25 28.39 -7.97 -2.80
CA ILE A 25 27.67 -6.81 -2.25
C ILE A 25 26.55 -6.38 -3.20
N GLY A 26 26.82 -6.35 -4.51
CA GLY A 26 25.82 -6.01 -5.53
C GLY A 26 24.65 -6.99 -5.53
N ALA A 27 24.92 -8.29 -5.49
CA ALA A 27 23.90 -9.33 -5.39
C ALA A 27 23.11 -9.23 -4.08
N GLY A 28 23.81 -9.01 -2.94
CA GLY A 28 23.17 -8.80 -1.65
C GLY A 28 22.25 -7.57 -1.64
N GLY A 29 22.68 -6.47 -2.27
CA GLY A 29 21.87 -5.27 -2.44
C GLY A 29 20.59 -5.52 -3.23
N LEU A 30 20.67 -6.26 -4.34
CA LEU A 30 19.51 -6.63 -5.15
C LEU A 30 18.53 -7.51 -4.36
N ILE A 31 19.02 -8.49 -3.60
CA ILE A 31 18.18 -9.36 -2.76
C ILE A 31 17.47 -8.52 -1.68
N SER A 32 18.19 -7.62 -1.00
CA SER A 32 17.63 -6.74 0.01
C SER A 32 16.58 -5.79 -0.57
N LEU A 33 16.83 -5.23 -1.75
CA LEU A 33 15.87 -4.37 -2.46
C LEU A 33 14.62 -5.15 -2.85
N ASN A 34 14.76 -6.39 -3.33
CA ASN A 34 13.61 -7.22 -3.66
C ASN A 34 12.76 -7.53 -2.42
N ALA A 35 13.38 -7.87 -1.29
CA ALA A 35 12.68 -8.08 -0.03
C ALA A 35 11.98 -6.80 0.47
N THR A 36 12.62 -5.65 0.32
CA THR A 36 12.05 -4.34 0.68
C THR A 36 10.85 -4.01 -0.19
N ASN A 37 10.96 -4.23 -1.50
CA ASN A 37 9.87 -4.01 -2.44
C ASN A 37 8.67 -4.91 -2.15
N ALA A 38 8.90 -6.20 -1.84
CA ALA A 38 7.84 -7.11 -1.44
C ALA A 38 7.12 -6.64 -0.16
N SER A 39 7.88 -6.22 0.87
CA SER A 39 7.33 -5.68 2.11
C SER A 39 6.51 -4.40 1.89
N LEU A 40 7.02 -3.49 1.07
CA LEU A 40 6.27 -2.27 0.71
C LEU A 40 4.99 -2.59 -0.06
N LYS A 41 5.01 -3.60 -0.94
CA LYS A 41 3.82 -4.06 -1.65
C LYS A 41 2.76 -4.58 -0.67
N THR A 42 3.15 -5.43 0.28
CA THR A 42 2.26 -5.90 1.36
C THR A 42 1.68 -4.73 2.16
N VAL A 43 2.49 -3.75 2.57
CA VAL A 43 1.96 -2.57 3.30
C VAL A 43 0.97 -1.77 2.43
N TYR A 44 1.24 -1.64 1.14
CA TYR A 44 0.33 -0.94 0.23
C TYR A 44 -0.99 -1.68 0.06
N ASP A 45 -0.92 -2.96 -0.33
CA ASP A 45 -2.10 -3.78 -0.65
C ASP A 45 -2.93 -4.09 0.61
N ASP A 46 -2.29 -4.38 1.74
CA ASP A 46 -2.97 -4.91 2.92
C ASP A 46 -3.30 -3.82 3.96
N ARG A 47 -2.73 -2.62 3.83
CA ARG A 47 -2.98 -1.51 4.77
C ARG A 47 -3.46 -0.24 4.12
N LEU A 48 -2.79 0.24 3.07
CA LEU A 48 -3.16 1.52 2.45
C LEU A 48 -4.44 1.44 1.63
N VAL A 49 -4.60 0.38 0.83
CA VAL A 49 -5.83 0.16 0.05
C VAL A 49 -7.05 -0.02 0.98
N PRO A 50 -7.00 -0.89 2.01
CA PRO A 50 -8.11 -1.06 2.96
C PRO A 50 -8.42 0.21 3.75
N MET A 51 -7.40 1.00 4.11
CA MET A 51 -7.61 2.30 4.74
C MET A 51 -8.37 3.28 3.83
N GLY A 52 -8.11 3.24 2.52
CA GLY A 52 -8.86 3.99 1.52
C GLY A 52 -10.34 3.58 1.44
N GLN A 53 -10.60 2.28 1.42
CA GLN A 53 -11.95 1.70 1.42
C GLN A 53 -12.72 2.09 2.69
N LEU A 54 -12.11 1.91 3.86
CA LEU A 54 -12.70 2.29 5.14
C LEU A 54 -13.03 3.79 5.20
N ASN A 55 -12.10 4.64 4.75
CA ASN A 55 -12.33 6.08 4.68
C ASN A 55 -13.48 6.43 3.73
N ARG A 56 -13.67 5.68 2.62
CA ARG A 56 -14.81 5.87 1.71
C ARG A 56 -16.13 5.55 2.43
N VAL A 57 -16.20 4.45 3.17
CA VAL A 57 -17.37 4.08 3.99
C VAL A 57 -17.70 5.19 4.98
N ILE A 58 -16.72 5.67 5.75
CA ILE A 58 -16.91 6.75 6.73
C ILE A 58 -17.48 8.01 6.07
N ARG A 59 -16.95 8.41 4.91
CA ARG A 59 -17.45 9.60 4.19
C ARG A 59 -18.91 9.43 3.74
N LEU A 60 -19.29 8.25 3.26
CA LEU A 60 -20.67 7.96 2.85
C LEU A 60 -21.63 7.99 4.04
N VAL A 61 -21.24 7.39 5.17
CA VAL A 61 -22.02 7.44 6.42
C VAL A 61 -22.19 8.87 6.91
N ASN A 62 -21.12 9.66 6.95
CA ASN A 62 -21.19 11.08 7.35
C ASN A 62 -22.08 11.90 6.39
N ARG A 63 -22.05 11.58 5.09
CA ARG A 63 -22.92 12.22 4.11
C ARG A 63 -24.39 11.90 4.37
N ASN A 64 -24.71 10.64 4.68
CA ASN A 64 -26.07 10.23 5.04
C ASN A 64 -26.56 10.92 6.31
N GLN A 65 -25.71 11.02 7.35
CA GLN A 65 -26.05 11.76 8.56
C GLN A 65 -26.38 13.23 8.26
N LEU A 66 -25.62 13.88 7.37
CA LEU A 66 -25.90 15.26 6.96
C LEU A 66 -27.22 15.38 6.18
N ILE A 67 -27.53 14.41 5.30
CA ILE A 67 -28.79 14.40 4.54
C ILE A 67 -29.97 14.28 5.51
N VAL A 68 -29.92 13.33 6.43
CA VAL A 68 -30.97 13.13 7.46
C VAL A 68 -31.13 14.38 8.33
N ALA A 69 -30.02 15.00 8.77
CA ALA A 69 -30.08 16.23 9.54
C ALA A 69 -30.75 17.38 8.77
N LYS A 70 -30.47 17.51 7.46
CA LYS A 70 -31.11 18.51 6.59
C LYS A 70 -32.59 18.24 6.35
N ALA A 71 -33.00 16.97 6.28
CA ALA A 71 -34.39 16.59 6.06
C ALA A 71 -35.32 17.07 7.20
N LEU A 72 -34.80 17.25 8.42
CA LEU A 72 -35.55 17.75 9.57
C LEU A 72 -36.01 19.21 9.43
N THR A 73 -35.30 20.01 8.61
CA THR A 73 -35.57 21.45 8.44
C THR A 73 -35.74 21.84 6.97
N GLY A 74 -35.72 20.87 6.07
CA GLY A 74 -35.69 21.07 4.61
C GLY A 74 -37.07 21.12 3.97
N ASP A 75 -37.08 21.34 2.64
CA ASP A 75 -38.28 21.29 1.82
C ASP A 75 -38.81 19.85 1.70
N PRO A 76 -40.07 19.56 2.11
CA PRO A 76 -40.67 18.24 1.97
C PRO A 76 -40.63 17.68 0.56
N ALA A 77 -40.66 18.53 -0.48
CA ALA A 77 -40.60 18.09 -1.88
C ALA A 77 -39.20 17.59 -2.31
N GLN A 78 -38.17 17.77 -1.47
CA GLN A 78 -36.82 17.26 -1.73
C GLN A 78 -36.50 15.97 -0.97
N ILE A 79 -37.31 15.62 0.04
CA ILE A 79 -37.06 14.47 0.92
C ILE A 79 -36.93 13.17 0.12
N GLU A 80 -37.80 12.93 -0.86
CA GLU A 80 -37.76 11.70 -1.67
C GLU A 80 -36.41 11.55 -2.40
N ARG A 81 -35.95 12.59 -3.10
CA ARG A 81 -34.66 12.59 -3.81
C ARG A 81 -33.46 12.46 -2.87
N GLU A 82 -33.54 13.08 -1.69
CA GLU A 82 -32.50 12.97 -0.67
C GLU A 82 -32.46 11.56 -0.06
N MET A 83 -33.61 10.90 0.10
CA MET A 83 -33.68 9.50 0.53
C MET A 83 -33.15 8.53 -0.51
N ASP A 84 -33.38 8.78 -1.81
CA ASP A 84 -32.74 8.02 -2.90
C ASP A 84 -31.21 8.13 -2.84
N ALA A 85 -30.69 9.32 -2.52
CA ALA A 85 -29.25 9.53 -2.35
C ALA A 85 -28.69 8.78 -1.13
N VAL A 86 -29.44 8.71 -0.02
CA VAL A 86 -29.06 7.92 1.16
C VAL A 86 -29.00 6.43 0.82
N GLN A 87 -30.01 5.92 0.10
CA GLN A 87 -30.07 4.53 -0.35
C GLN A 87 -28.86 4.18 -1.22
N LYS A 88 -28.56 5.02 -2.22
CA LYS A 88 -27.39 4.83 -3.08
C LYS A 88 -26.08 4.86 -2.30
N ASN A 89 -25.92 5.81 -1.38
CA ASN A 89 -24.71 5.89 -0.55
C ASN A 89 -24.56 4.64 0.34
N GLN A 90 -25.66 4.05 0.79
CA GLN A 90 -25.65 2.84 1.60
C GLN A 90 -25.24 1.61 0.77
N GLU A 91 -25.73 1.50 -0.46
CA GLU A 91 -25.28 0.46 -1.42
C GLU A 91 -23.79 0.58 -1.71
N ASP A 92 -23.30 1.78 -2.00
CA ASP A 92 -21.87 2.04 -2.24
C ASP A 92 -21.04 1.73 -0.98
N ALA A 93 -21.51 2.12 0.20
CA ALA A 93 -20.81 1.86 1.46
C ALA A 93 -20.73 0.35 1.77
N ASN A 94 -21.82 -0.40 1.53
CA ASN A 94 -21.83 -1.85 1.72
C ASN A 94 -20.87 -2.56 0.76
N LYS A 95 -20.77 -2.09 -0.49
CA LYS A 95 -19.82 -2.62 -1.46
C LYS A 95 -18.36 -2.39 -1.03
N GLU A 96 -18.02 -1.17 -0.63
CA GLU A 96 -16.67 -0.83 -0.15
C GLU A 96 -16.34 -1.54 1.16
N TRP A 97 -17.32 -1.72 2.04
CA TRP A 97 -17.17 -2.47 3.28
C TRP A 97 -16.91 -3.96 3.02
N ALA A 98 -17.63 -4.57 2.06
CA ALA A 98 -17.37 -5.95 1.66
C ALA A 98 -15.97 -6.12 1.04
N ALA A 99 -15.51 -5.15 0.25
CA ALA A 99 -14.15 -5.14 -0.29
C ALA A 99 -13.09 -5.03 0.82
N TYR A 100 -13.33 -4.19 1.82
CA TYR A 100 -12.48 -4.07 3.01
C TYR A 100 -12.41 -5.38 3.79
N GLN A 101 -13.55 -6.02 4.05
CA GLN A 101 -13.62 -7.29 4.79
C GLN A 101 -12.96 -8.47 4.05
N ALA A 102 -12.89 -8.40 2.72
CA ALA A 102 -12.23 -9.41 1.90
C ALA A 102 -10.69 -9.24 1.87
N THR A 103 -10.15 -8.17 2.44
CA THR A 103 -8.70 -7.98 2.51
C THR A 103 -8.12 -8.82 3.64
N GLU A 104 -7.06 -9.58 3.34
CA GLU A 104 -6.30 -10.30 4.36
C GLU A 104 -5.45 -9.31 5.16
N LEU A 105 -5.53 -9.39 6.50
CA LEU A 105 -4.82 -8.51 7.44
C LEU A 105 -3.58 -9.19 8.05
#